data_AF-A0A380FV71-F1
#
_entry.id   AF-A0A380FV71-F1
#
_cell.length_a   1.000
_cell.length_b   1.000
_cell.length_c   1.000
_cell.angle_alpha   90.00
_cell.angle_beta   90.00
_cell.angle_gamma   90.00
#
_symmetry.space_group_name_H-M   'P 1'
#
loop_
_entity.id
_entity.type
_entity.pdbx_description
1 polymer ?
#
loop_
_entity_poly.entity_id
_entity_poly.type
_entity_poly.pdbx_seq_one_letter_code
_entity_poly.pdbx_strand_id
1 'polypeptide(L)'
;MKLAEQIKKHRKKNNLTQDQLATELHTTRQTISKWEQGTIEPNVQMIVQLAEKFGISTDELLTGEETTLHKEEVNQKPQHLNFWDFLSQKWWFVLIIVVIVCGTITQIFTS
;
A
#
# COMPACT_ATOMS: atom_id res chain seq x y z
N MET A 1 8.65 24.24 -4.08
CA MET A 1 8.29 24.59 -2.69
C MET A 1 7.06 23.82 -2.18
N LYS A 2 5.93 23.79 -2.91
CA LYS A 2 4.72 23.06 -2.51
C LYS A 2 4.99 21.62 -2.02
N LEU A 3 5.65 20.77 -2.82
CA LEU A 3 5.94 19.37 -2.44
C LEU A 3 6.79 19.24 -1.16
N ALA A 4 7.87 20.03 -1.04
CA ALA A 4 8.74 20.01 0.15
C ALA A 4 7.97 20.35 1.44
N GLU A 5 7.08 21.34 1.36
CA GLU A 5 6.20 21.72 2.47
C GLU A 5 5.17 20.63 2.80
N GLN A 6 4.58 19.99 1.78
CA GLN A 6 3.65 18.87 1.98
C GLN A 6 4.32 17.68 2.67
N ILE A 7 5.51 17.28 2.22
CA ILE A 7 6.26 16.17 2.85
C ILE A 7 6.48 16.47 4.34
N LYS A 8 6.94 17.68 4.66
CA LYS A 8 7.16 18.10 6.05
C LYS A 8 5.87 18.18 6.87
N LYS A 9 4.80 18.70 6.27
CA LYS A 9 3.46 18.80 6.88
C LYS A 9 2.92 17.42 7.24
N HIS A 10 2.88 16.50 6.27
CA HIS A 10 2.31 15.17 6.48
C HIS A 10 3.19 14.29 7.36
N ARG A 11 4.53 14.40 7.30
CA ARG A 11 5.41 13.75 8.28
C ARG A 11 5.08 14.17 9.71
N LYS A 12 4.95 15.48 9.95
CA LYS A 12 4.60 16.00 11.28
C LYS A 12 3.19 15.59 11.71
N LYS A 13 2.21 15.58 10.80
CA LYS A 13 0.84 15.11 11.06
C LYS A 13 0.81 13.65 11.54
N ASN A 14 1.73 12.83 11.01
CA ASN A 14 1.92 11.44 11.41
C ASN A 14 2.85 11.26 12.64
N ASN A 15 3.28 12.34 13.30
CA ASN A 15 4.19 12.32 14.46
C ASN A 15 5.53 11.61 14.20
N LEU A 16 6.01 11.60 12.95
CA LEU A 16 7.26 10.95 12.56
C LEU A 16 8.43 11.93 12.64
N THR A 17 9.59 11.46 13.10
CA THR A 17 10.88 12.15 12.91
C THR A 17 11.40 11.94 11.47
N GLN A 18 12.38 12.75 11.03
CA GLN A 18 13.01 12.54 9.73
C GLN A 18 13.71 11.17 9.64
N ASP A 19 14.28 10.70 10.75
CA ASP A 19 14.93 9.38 10.85
C ASP A 19 13.93 8.22 10.76
N GLN A 20 12.77 8.36 11.40
CA GLN A 20 11.70 7.36 11.31
C GLN A 20 11.15 7.27 9.88
N LEU A 21 10.83 8.41 9.26
CA LEU A 21 10.37 8.42 7.87
C LEU A 21 11.43 7.84 6.91
N ALA A 22 12.71 8.13 7.15
CA ALA A 22 13.79 7.57 6.35
C ALA A 22 13.86 6.05 6.46
N THR A 23 13.69 5.52 7.67
CA THR A 23 13.71 4.08 7.93
C THR A 23 12.55 3.38 7.23
N GLU A 24 11.35 3.95 7.30
CA GLU A 24 10.15 3.39 6.65
C GLU A 24 10.23 3.42 5.13
N LEU A 25 10.84 4.45 4.54
CA LEU A 25 11.01 4.60 3.10
C LEU A 25 12.33 3.99 2.59
N HIS A 26 13.05 3.25 3.43
CA HIS A 26 14.34 2.65 3.10
C HIS A 26 15.33 3.64 2.46
N THR A 27 15.38 4.85 3.00
CA THR A 27 16.27 5.92 2.56
C THR A 27 17.05 6.51 3.73
N THR A 28 17.80 7.61 3.50
CA THR A 28 18.58 8.27 4.55
C THR A 28 17.85 9.50 5.08
N ARG A 29 18.07 9.82 6.35
CA ARG A 29 17.59 11.06 6.99
C ARG A 29 18.04 12.30 6.21
N GLN A 30 19.26 12.29 5.67
CA GLN A 30 19.79 13.37 4.84
C GLN A 30 18.95 13.55 3.57
N THR A 31 18.53 12.45 2.94
CA THR A 31 17.63 12.49 1.77
C THR A 31 16.29 13.14 2.13
N ILE A 32 15.65 12.69 3.22
CA ILE A 32 14.39 13.30 3.71
C ILE A 32 14.56 14.80 3.98
N SER A 33 15.66 15.17 4.64
CA SER A 33 15.95 16.58 4.96
C SER A 33 16.09 17.44 3.69
N LYS A 34 16.76 16.92 2.65
CA LYS A 34 16.89 17.61 1.36
C LYS A 34 15.56 17.74 0.63
N TRP A 35 14.67 16.75 0.73
CA TRP A 35 13.31 16.85 0.19
C TRP A 35 12.48 17.91 0.91
N GLU A 36 12.52 17.94 2.25
CA GLU A 36 11.78 18.93 3.05
C GLU A 36 12.33 20.36 2.91
N GLN A 37 13.60 20.50 2.49
CA GLN A 37 14.21 21.78 2.14
C GLN A 37 13.99 22.17 0.67
N GLY A 38 13.48 21.25 -0.16
CA GLY A 38 13.31 21.45 -1.59
C GLY A 38 14.63 21.54 -2.37
N THR A 39 15.74 21.08 -1.79
CA THR A 39 17.06 21.09 -2.46
C THR A 39 17.19 19.95 -3.47
N ILE A 40 16.48 18.85 -3.22
CA ILE A 40 16.36 17.70 -4.12
C ILE A 40 14.89 17.30 -4.13
N GLU A 41 14.41 16.82 -5.27
CA GLU A 41 13.06 16.25 -5.37
C GLU A 41 13.10 14.71 -5.25
N PRO A 42 12.11 14.10 -4.59
CA PRO A 42 11.94 12.65 -4.61
C PRO A 42 11.63 12.16 -6.03
N ASN A 43 12.11 10.97 -6.38
CA ASN A 43 11.72 10.35 -7.64
C ASN A 43 10.26 9.87 -7.60
N VAL A 44 9.71 9.48 -8.76
CA VAL A 44 8.31 9.04 -8.89
C VAL A 44 7.95 7.91 -7.93
N GLN A 45 8.81 6.89 -7.81
CA GLN A 45 8.58 5.77 -6.91
C GLN A 45 8.46 6.22 -5.44
N MET A 46 9.24 7.23 -5.07
CA MET A 46 9.26 7.75 -3.71
C MET A 46 8.09 8.69 -3.42
N ILE A 47 7.61 9.42 -4.44
CA ILE A 47 6.36 10.20 -4.36
C ILE A 47 5.18 9.26 -4.08
N VAL A 48 5.11 8.11 -4.77
CA VAL A 48 4.06 7.10 -4.54
C VAL A 48 4.14 6.55 -3.12
N GLN A 49 5.33 6.14 -2.66
CA GLN A 49 5.50 5.63 -1.29
C GLN A 49 5.19 6.67 -0.21
N LEU A 50 5.52 7.94 -0.45
CA LEU A 50 5.15 9.04 0.45
C LEU A 50 3.63 9.22 0.52
N ALA A 51 2.95 9.18 -0.62
CA ALA A 51 1.49 9.30 -0.70
C ALA A 51 0.81 8.14 0.05
N GLU A 52 1.24 6.91 -0.20
CA GLU A 52 0.77 5.71 0.52
C GLU A 52 1.03 5.82 2.03
N LYS A 53 2.25 6.21 2.43
CA LYS A 53 2.62 6.35 3.85
C LYS A 53 1.81 7.41 4.58
N PHE A 54 1.47 8.49 3.89
CA PHE A 54 0.69 9.59 4.44
C PHE A 54 -0.82 9.39 4.31
N GLY A 55 -1.27 8.36 3.57
CA GLY A 55 -2.67 8.05 3.35
C GLY A 55 -3.40 9.06 2.46
N ILE A 56 -2.69 9.65 1.50
CA ILE A 56 -3.20 10.69 0.59
C ILE A 56 -2.93 10.31 -0.87
N SER A 57 -3.54 11.03 -1.82
CA SER A 57 -3.21 10.84 -3.25
C SER A 57 -1.88 11.51 -3.59
N THR A 58 -1.25 11.06 -4.68
CA THR A 58 -0.06 11.71 -5.24
C THR A 58 -0.36 13.14 -5.68
N ASP A 59 -1.57 13.40 -6.19
CA ASP A 59 -2.01 14.74 -6.59
C ASP A 59 -2.11 15.68 -5.38
N GLU A 60 -2.68 15.22 -4.26
CA GLU A 60 -2.73 15.99 -3.00
C GLU A 60 -1.30 16.29 -2.51
N LEU A 61 -0.41 15.30 -2.55
CA LEU A 61 0.98 15.47 -2.14
C LEU A 61 1.75 16.50 -3.00
N LEU A 62 1.48 16.54 -4.31
CA LEU A 62 2.18 17.42 -5.26
C LEU A 62 1.60 18.83 -5.31
N THR A 63 0.27 18.96 -5.33
CA THR A 63 -0.43 20.22 -5.54
C THR A 63 -0.75 20.96 -4.23
N GLY A 64 -0.85 20.20 -3.13
CA GLY A 64 -1.28 20.70 -1.82
C GLY A 64 -2.76 21.07 -1.74
N GLU A 65 -3.51 20.82 -2.81
CA GLU A 65 -4.96 20.97 -2.82
C GLU A 65 -5.55 19.68 -2.28
N GLU A 66 -6.37 19.78 -1.23
CA GLU A 66 -7.21 18.67 -0.80
C GLU A 66 -8.24 18.46 -1.91
N THR A 67 -7.88 17.64 -2.90
CA THR A 67 -8.81 17.17 -3.89
C THR A 67 -9.88 16.39 -3.13
N THR A 68 -10.99 17.07 -2.85
CA THR A 68 -12.32 16.47 -2.58
C THR A 68 -12.83 15.83 -3.86
N LEU A 69 -11.97 15.05 -4.52
CA LEU A 69 -12.41 14.14 -5.55
C LEU A 69 -12.99 12.97 -4.78
N HIS A 70 -14.25 12.70 -5.11
CA HIS A 70 -15.00 11.55 -4.66
C HIS A 70 -14.10 10.34 -4.43
N LYS A 71 -14.52 9.52 -3.47
CA LYS A 71 -14.33 8.08 -3.51
C LYS A 71 -14.91 7.53 -4.82
N GLU A 72 -14.30 7.88 -5.95
CA GLU A 72 -14.35 7.07 -7.14
C GLU A 72 -13.57 5.84 -6.75
N GLU A 73 -14.29 4.72 -6.75
CA GLU A 73 -13.71 3.40 -6.86
C GLU A 73 -12.76 3.45 -8.06
N VAL A 74 -11.50 3.78 -7.79
CA VAL A 74 -10.43 3.58 -8.74
C VAL A 74 -10.40 2.07 -8.93
N ASN A 75 -11.01 1.66 -10.03
CA ASN A 75 -10.93 0.36 -10.66
C ASN A 75 -9.48 0.14 -11.14
N GLN A 76 -8.52 0.24 -10.22
CA GLN A 76 -7.17 -0.25 -10.36
C GLN A 76 -7.17 -1.61 -9.69
N LYS A 77 -7.36 -2.62 -10.54
CA LYS A 77 -7.12 -4.03 -10.26
C LYS A 77 -5.88 -4.18 -9.36
N PRO A 78 -5.98 -4.78 -8.17
CA PRO A 78 -4.84 -4.94 -7.28
C PRO A 78 -3.74 -5.72 -8.00
N GLN A 79 -2.55 -5.12 -8.15
CA GLN A 79 -1.33 -5.83 -8.55
C GLN A 79 -0.62 -6.48 -7.34
N HIS A 80 -1.40 -6.94 -6.38
CA HIS A 80 -0.99 -8.00 -5.49
C HIS A 80 -2.04 -9.10 -5.67
N LEU A 81 -1.65 -10.20 -6.32
CA LEU A 81 -2.48 -11.39 -6.41
C LEU A 81 -2.77 -11.83 -4.98
N ASN A 82 -3.99 -11.55 -4.52
CA ASN A 82 -4.42 -12.04 -3.23
C ASN A 82 -4.69 -13.54 -3.38
N PHE A 83 -4.34 -14.34 -2.38
CA PHE A 83 -4.63 -15.78 -2.34
C PHE A 83 -6.12 -16.09 -2.64
N TRP A 84 -6.99 -15.14 -2.30
CA TRP A 84 -8.42 -15.13 -2.62
C TRP A 84 -8.71 -15.10 -4.13
N ASP A 85 -7.88 -14.44 -4.95
CA ASP A 85 -8.02 -14.41 -6.41
C ASP A 85 -7.74 -15.79 -7.01
N PHE A 86 -6.72 -16.50 -6.50
CA PHE A 86 -6.40 -17.87 -6.91
C PHE A 86 -7.50 -18.86 -6.52
N LEU A 87 -8.02 -18.75 -5.28
CA LEU A 87 -9.14 -19.55 -4.81
C LEU A 87 -10.41 -19.29 -5.65
N SER A 88 -10.66 -18.03 -6.04
CA SER A 88 -11.83 -17.64 -6.83
C SER A 88 -11.85 -18.24 -8.24
N GLN A 89 -10.68 -18.34 -8.90
CA GLN A 89 -10.58 -18.87 -10.27
C GLN A 89 -10.61 -20.40 -10.37
N LYS A 90 -10.29 -21.10 -9.28
CA LYS A 90 -10.14 -22.56 -9.25
C LYS A 90 -10.98 -23.22 -8.15
N TRP A 91 -12.19 -22.69 -7.90
CA TRP A 91 -13.17 -23.22 -6.93
C TRP A 91 -13.42 -24.74 -7.06
N TRP A 92 -13.37 -25.28 -8.28
CA TRP A 92 -13.59 -26.71 -8.49
C TRP A 92 -12.53 -27.60 -7.82
N PHE A 93 -11.28 -27.13 -7.67
CA PHE A 93 -10.23 -27.87 -6.96
C PHE A 93 -10.49 -27.95 -5.45
N VAL A 94 -11.05 -26.89 -4.85
CA VAL A 94 -11.43 -26.87 -3.44
C VAL A 94 -12.56 -27.87 -3.18
N LEU A 95 -13.56 -27.93 -4.07
CA LEU A 95 -14.63 -28.91 -4.01
C LEU A 95 -14.12 -30.35 -4.15
N ILE A 96 -13.16 -30.60 -5.06
CA ILE A 96 -12.53 -31.91 -5.22
C ILE A 96 -11.80 -32.34 -3.94
N ILE A 97 -11.05 -31.45 -3.29
CA ILE A 97 -10.36 -31.75 -2.02
C ILE A 97 -11.36 -32.08 -0.91
N VAL A 98 -12.45 -31.32 -0.80
CA VAL A 98 -13.50 -31.57 0.21
C VAL A 98 -14.19 -32.92 -0.01
N VAL A 99 -14.48 -33.31 -1.25
CA VAL A 99 -15.07 -34.61 -1.57
C VAL A 99 -14.13 -35.77 -1.25
N ILE A 100 -12.83 -35.63 -1.56
CA ILE A 100 -11.82 -36.65 -1.24
C ILE A 100 -11.68 -36.83 0.28
N VAL A 101 -11.61 -35.72 1.03
CA VAL A 101 -11.52 -35.76 2.50
C VAL A 101 -12.80 -36.34 3.12
N CYS A 102 -13.97 -35.98 2.63
CA CYS A 102 -15.24 -36.52 3.15
C CYS A 102 -15.39 -38.02 2.84
N GLY A 103 -14.94 -38.46 1.66
CA GLY A 103 -14.93 -39.86 1.26
C GLY A 103 -14.03 -40.75 2.12
N THR A 104 -12.83 -40.26 2.48
CA THR A 104 -11.91 -41.02 3.33
C THR A 104 -12.34 -41.05 4.80
N ILE A 105 -12.99 -39.99 5.30
CA ILE A 105 -13.53 -39.95 6.67
C ILE A 105 -14.62 -41.01 6.88
N THR A 106 -15.41 -41.31 5.85
CA THR A 106 -16.48 -42.32 5.94
C THR A 106 -15.93 -43.75 6.12
N GLN A 107 -14.74 -44.03 5.59
CA GLN A 107 -14.06 -45.33 5.75
C GLN A 107 -13.43 -45.50 7.14
N ILE A 108 -13.00 -44.40 7.78
CA ILE A 108 -12.36 -44.43 9.12
C ILE A 108 -13.38 -44.72 10.24
N PHE A 109 -14.64 -44.31 10.08
CA PHE A 109 -15.70 -44.51 11.08
C PHE A 109 -16.50 -45.82 10.94
N THR A 110 -16.25 -46.62 9.89
CA THR A 110 -16.95 -47.88 9.63
C THR A 110 -16.08 -49.12 9.93
N SER A 111 -14.95 -48.96 10.63
CA SER A 111 -14.06 -50.04 11.11
C SER A 111 -14.04 -50.13 12.63
#